data_AF-A0A3M1CP14-F1
#
_entry.id   AF-A0A3M1CP14-F1
#
_cell.length_a   1.000
_cell.length_b   1.000
_cell.length_c   1.000
_cell.angle_alpha   90.00
_cell.angle_beta   90.00
_cell.angle_gamma   90.00
#
_symmetry.space_group_name_H-M   'P 1'
#
loop_
_entity.id
_entity.type
_entity.pdbx_description
1 polymer ?
#
loop_
_entity_poly.entity_id
_entity_poly.type
_entity_poly.pdbx_seq_one_letter_code
_entity_poly.pdbx_strand_id
1 'polypeptide(L)'
;MWYRTPGVCQTTHGALRGAYGVRAGLRHGVQCAGQPQRGRPVIHVLLPLLLLGCESCSGGSRGGGGEGGPEADSGADTAGDTGPVDSGEDCADGCGDDEQGRDRDEDGWTDVDGDCDDRDPGIHPGQPEIPGNGVDEDCDGSLASGVVTLSDGDALWTGSASGYAVGWVVANAGDLVDGTDHAIAVGAPVQPLEAEDDGAADPPGVAALACGSGTGCGVAATISWHDVQDSSVLFGWLADSGWDVDADGVDDLAIGDLLSDGELGVGSGMLWLFRGAIDDHTTINDAWVSVYGNEAYDYIGGSVDVVPGLAGVGSVALCISAVHSYGSHDVADPTPGMIGIWPTAPHGSVLIDDAPIQYVGSDVFGYAGTALTGAGDVDGDGVPDLAVGEPGAGQDGNRAGRAYLVDGPVEPGVWALEDTRILEGTQPGDEAGWRIAPAGDRDGDGYDDLAIAAPITTDSGVYLGTVYVVYGPVPESGALADLSVATLVGELDGDHFGLSLAVPGDWDDDGLPDLAVGAPYYTPYGPYPGATYVFTGALEGTVTATDADAIFVGPHAGDLFGFSMDGGVDHDGDGVGDLIIGAPYSDAGGNVSGRIYLATREGLRWR
;
A
#
# COMPACT_ATOMS: atom_id res chain seq x y z
N MET A 1 -47.01 -23.02 7.40
CA MET A 1 -48.39 -22.62 7.78
C MET A 1 -48.39 -21.09 7.87
N TRP A 2 -49.00 -20.42 6.89
CA TRP A 2 -49.53 -19.03 6.82
C TRP A 2 -48.72 -17.80 7.31
N TYR A 3 -48.27 -17.01 6.31
CA TYR A 3 -48.44 -15.55 6.08
C TYR A 3 -48.14 -14.47 7.15
N ARG A 4 -47.30 -13.48 6.77
CA ARG A 4 -47.72 -12.10 6.40
C ARG A 4 -46.60 -11.26 5.75
N THR A 5 -46.86 -10.76 4.54
CA THR A 5 -46.44 -9.46 3.95
C THR A 5 -47.67 -8.50 3.96
N PRO A 6 -47.67 -7.20 3.54
CA PRO A 6 -46.76 -6.50 2.60
C PRO A 6 -46.47 -4.99 2.84
N GLY A 7 -45.65 -4.39 1.96
CA GLY A 7 -45.60 -2.94 1.74
C GLY A 7 -44.55 -2.44 0.73
N VAL A 8 -44.82 -2.59 -0.57
CA VAL A 8 -44.12 -1.91 -1.70
C VAL A 8 -44.81 -0.58 -1.98
N CYS A 9 -44.06 0.48 -2.29
CA CYS A 9 -44.58 1.69 -2.95
C CYS A 9 -43.83 1.92 -4.27
N GLN A 10 -44.55 1.73 -5.38
CA GLN A 10 -44.19 2.18 -6.72
C GLN A 10 -44.47 3.68 -6.87
N THR A 11 -43.59 4.39 -7.56
CA THR A 11 -43.81 5.77 -8.05
C THR A 11 -44.57 5.75 -9.37
N THR A 12 -45.71 6.45 -9.41
CA THR A 12 -46.50 6.69 -10.62
C THR A 12 -46.07 7.97 -11.33
N HIS A 13 -45.93 7.90 -12.66
CA HIS A 13 -45.88 9.04 -13.56
C HIS A 13 -47.14 9.91 -13.49
N GLY A 14 -46.95 11.23 -13.53
CA GLY A 14 -48.00 12.22 -13.74
C GLY A 14 -47.41 13.56 -14.19
N ALA A 15 -47.48 13.84 -15.48
CA ALA A 15 -47.12 15.12 -16.07
C ALA A 15 -48.12 16.22 -15.67
N LEU A 16 -47.65 17.46 -15.45
CA LEU A 16 -48.40 18.70 -15.74
C LEU A 16 -47.46 19.92 -15.79
N ARG A 17 -47.67 20.73 -16.84
CA ARG A 17 -46.98 21.98 -17.18
C ARG A 17 -47.43 23.17 -16.31
N GLY A 18 -46.52 24.12 -16.08
CA GLY A 18 -46.81 25.55 -16.31
C GLY A 18 -46.70 26.54 -15.14
N ALA A 19 -45.86 27.57 -15.38
CA ALA A 19 -46.16 28.99 -15.22
C ALA A 19 -46.01 29.73 -13.85
N TYR A 20 -45.03 30.65 -13.86
CA TYR A 20 -45.02 32.03 -13.30
C TYR A 20 -45.13 32.31 -11.78
N GLY A 21 -44.16 33.10 -11.26
CA GLY A 21 -44.51 34.37 -10.59
C GLY A 21 -44.08 34.62 -9.12
N VAL A 22 -42.92 35.27 -8.95
CA VAL A 22 -42.72 36.56 -8.22
C VAL A 22 -43.14 36.72 -6.73
N ARG A 23 -42.10 36.97 -5.90
CA ARG A 23 -41.93 37.89 -4.74
C ARG A 23 -42.62 37.68 -3.36
N ALA A 24 -41.72 37.72 -2.37
CA ALA A 24 -41.68 38.58 -1.17
C ALA A 24 -42.40 38.14 0.13
N GLY A 25 -41.57 37.73 1.10
CA GLY A 25 -41.41 38.41 2.39
C GLY A 25 -42.35 37.99 3.53
N LEU A 26 -41.77 37.52 4.63
CA LEU A 26 -41.97 38.12 5.97
C LEU A 26 -41.08 37.46 7.02
N ARG A 27 -40.32 38.32 7.71
CA ARG A 27 -39.57 38.03 8.93
C ARG A 27 -40.54 37.70 10.06
N HIS A 28 -40.20 36.72 10.89
CA HIS A 28 -40.44 36.75 12.33
C HIS A 28 -39.20 36.22 13.03
N GLY A 29 -38.55 37.09 13.79
CA GLY A 29 -37.48 36.73 14.70
C GLY A 29 -38.06 36.28 16.04
N VAL A 30 -37.43 35.26 16.62
CA VAL A 30 -37.41 35.05 18.07
C VAL A 30 -35.93 34.97 18.44
N GLN A 31 -35.47 35.94 19.22
CA GLN A 31 -34.17 35.93 19.89
C GLN A 31 -34.32 35.22 21.24
N CYS A 32 -33.46 34.25 21.51
CA CYS A 32 -32.97 33.94 22.85
C CYS A 32 -31.43 33.89 22.78
N ALA A 33 -30.80 34.56 23.74
CA ALA A 33 -29.36 34.84 23.79
C ALA A 33 -28.56 33.73 24.49
N GLY A 34 -27.33 33.51 24.02
CA GLY A 34 -26.28 32.72 24.68
C GLY A 34 -25.12 32.45 23.71
N GLN A 35 -24.02 33.18 23.82
CA GLN A 35 -22.73 32.91 23.13
C GLN A 35 -21.80 32.08 24.04
N PRO A 36 -20.62 31.63 23.59
CA PRO A 36 -20.34 30.72 22.48
C PRO A 36 -19.51 29.50 22.98
N GLN A 37 -19.66 28.32 22.38
CA GLN A 37 -18.67 27.25 22.55
C GLN A 37 -18.31 26.75 21.16
N ARG A 38 -17.00 26.77 20.89
CA ARG A 38 -16.35 26.28 19.69
C ARG A 38 -16.74 24.82 19.49
N GLY A 39 -17.54 24.53 18.47
CA GLY A 39 -17.63 23.20 17.89
C GLY A 39 -16.72 23.19 16.67
N ARG A 40 -15.52 22.62 16.82
CA ARG A 40 -14.75 22.15 15.67
C ARG A 40 -15.65 21.12 14.95
N PRO A 41 -15.90 21.23 13.63
CA PRO A 41 -16.46 20.10 12.92
C PRO A 41 -15.40 18.99 12.97
N VAL A 42 -15.75 17.85 13.57
CA VAL A 42 -15.04 16.59 13.37
C VAL A 42 -15.35 16.19 11.92
N ILE A 43 -14.39 16.42 11.03
CA ILE A 43 -14.47 15.98 9.65
C ILE A 43 -14.14 14.49 9.68
N HIS A 44 -15.11 13.65 9.32
CA HIS A 44 -14.87 12.25 9.00
C HIS A 44 -14.05 12.23 7.71
N VAL A 45 -12.75 11.98 7.86
CA VAL A 45 -11.87 11.66 6.74
C VAL A 45 -12.34 10.32 6.20
N LEU A 46 -13.06 10.32 5.07
CA LEU A 46 -13.11 9.17 4.18
C LEU A 46 -11.82 9.24 3.33
N LEU A 47 -10.70 8.97 3.99
CA LEU A 47 -9.66 8.12 3.41
C LEU A 47 -10.37 6.82 2.99
N PRO A 48 -9.83 5.99 2.11
CA PRO A 48 -10.17 4.57 2.12
C PRO A 48 -9.69 3.99 3.47
N LEU A 49 -10.42 4.32 4.54
CA LEU A 49 -10.44 3.61 5.79
C LEU A 49 -10.98 2.24 5.43
N LEU A 50 -10.06 1.28 5.37
CA LEU A 50 -10.27 -0.12 5.67
C LEU A 50 -11.54 -0.31 6.51
N LEU A 51 -12.54 -0.97 5.94
CA LEU A 51 -13.70 -1.45 6.70
C LEU A 51 -13.21 -2.50 7.70
N LEU A 52 -12.73 -2.02 8.86
CA LEU A 52 -12.38 -2.80 10.05
C LEU A 52 -13.65 -3.46 10.61
N GLY A 53 -13.97 -4.66 10.12
CA GLY A 53 -15.04 -5.51 10.63
C GLY A 53 -14.56 -6.48 11.70
N CYS A 54 -14.15 -6.01 12.88
CA CYS A 54 -13.88 -6.90 14.02
C CYS A 54 -15.18 -7.18 14.80
N GLU A 55 -15.98 -8.18 14.39
CA GLU A 55 -17.12 -8.68 15.19
C GLU A 55 -16.70 -9.82 16.12
N SER A 56 -16.08 -9.50 17.26
CA SER A 56 -16.07 -10.41 18.40
C SER A 56 -17.29 -10.13 19.30
N CYS A 57 -18.40 -10.80 19.05
CA CYS A 57 -19.54 -10.84 19.97
C CYS A 57 -19.22 -11.75 21.17
N SER A 58 -18.59 -11.22 22.22
CA SER A 58 -18.52 -11.90 23.52
C SER A 58 -19.72 -11.48 24.40
N GLY A 59 -20.48 -12.49 24.82
CA GLY A 59 -21.74 -12.34 25.55
C GLY A 59 -21.56 -11.75 26.96
N GLY A 60 -21.92 -10.48 27.12
CA GLY A 60 -22.08 -9.84 28.42
C GLY A 60 -23.41 -10.20 29.09
N SER A 61 -23.40 -11.14 30.03
CA SER A 61 -24.53 -11.37 30.94
C SER A 61 -24.54 -10.32 32.06
N ARG A 62 -25.70 -9.71 32.29
CA ARG A 62 -25.98 -8.73 33.35
C ARG A 62 -26.06 -9.41 34.72
N GLY A 63 -25.47 -8.78 35.73
CA GLY A 63 -25.77 -9.05 37.14
C GLY A 63 -25.19 -7.97 38.05
N GLY A 64 -25.98 -6.93 38.36
CA GLY A 64 -25.61 -5.88 39.30
C GLY A 64 -25.84 -6.27 40.77
N GLY A 65 -25.16 -5.56 41.67
CA GLY A 65 -25.40 -5.58 43.11
C GLY A 65 -24.16 -5.19 43.90
N GLY A 66 -24.04 -3.91 44.26
CA GLY A 66 -22.99 -3.43 45.16
C GLY A 66 -23.32 -3.68 46.63
N GLU A 67 -22.30 -3.64 47.49
CA GLU A 67 -22.29 -3.01 48.82
C GLU A 67 -20.89 -3.16 49.48
N GLY A 68 -20.36 -2.04 50.01
CA GLY A 68 -19.53 -1.97 51.24
C GLY A 68 -18.05 -2.39 51.20
N GLY A 69 -17.13 -1.42 51.27
CA GLY A 69 -15.82 -1.61 51.94
C GLY A 69 -15.93 -1.34 53.45
N PRO A 70 -14.83 -1.09 54.20
CA PRO A 70 -13.42 -1.44 53.99
C PRO A 70 -12.80 -2.12 55.25
N GLU A 71 -11.54 -2.59 55.21
CA GLU A 71 -10.50 -2.35 56.25
C GLU A 71 -9.23 -3.21 56.00
N ALA A 72 -8.10 -2.59 56.36
CA ALA A 72 -6.73 -3.09 56.26
C ALA A 72 -6.39 -4.10 57.38
N ASP A 73 -5.34 -4.92 57.20
CA ASP A 73 -4.10 -4.81 58.00
C ASP A 73 -3.00 -5.77 57.50
N SER A 74 -1.78 -5.31 57.76
CA SER A 74 -0.44 -5.82 57.61
C SER A 74 -0.08 -7.15 58.32
N GLY A 75 1.10 -7.70 57.98
CA GLY A 75 1.96 -8.37 58.97
C GLY A 75 2.55 -9.72 58.55
N ALA A 76 3.87 -9.81 58.66
CA ALA A 76 4.78 -10.84 58.13
C ALA A 76 5.13 -11.99 59.10
N ASP A 77 6.00 -12.89 58.59
CA ASP A 77 6.83 -13.95 59.20
C ASP A 77 6.17 -15.30 59.55
N THR A 78 6.66 -16.44 59.03
CA THR A 78 7.91 -17.08 59.47
C THR A 78 8.45 -18.16 58.49
N ALA A 79 9.75 -18.41 58.59
CA ALA A 79 10.64 -19.11 57.66
C ALA A 79 10.80 -20.65 57.85
N GLY A 80 11.45 -21.28 56.85
CA GLY A 80 12.18 -22.56 56.89
C GLY A 80 11.46 -23.73 56.19
N ASP A 81 12.06 -24.63 55.41
CA ASP A 81 13.45 -24.96 55.07
C ASP A 81 13.44 -26.08 54.00
N THR A 82 14.53 -26.22 53.24
CA THR A 82 15.00 -27.35 52.38
C THR A 82 14.37 -27.61 51.00
N GLY A 83 15.22 -27.50 49.96
CA GLY A 83 14.98 -27.99 48.58
C GLY A 83 15.03 -29.52 48.43
N PRO A 84 15.12 -30.07 47.20
CA PRO A 84 16.34 -29.91 46.41
C PRO A 84 16.14 -29.64 44.90
N VAL A 85 17.30 -29.37 44.29
CA VAL A 85 17.63 -29.33 42.86
C VAL A 85 17.75 -30.77 42.34
N ASP A 86 17.28 -31.06 41.13
CA ASP A 86 17.78 -32.14 40.26
C ASP A 86 17.45 -31.74 38.80
N SER A 87 18.37 -31.31 37.92
CA SER A 87 19.41 -32.07 37.19
C SER A 87 18.93 -33.40 36.58
N GLY A 88 19.32 -33.62 35.32
CA GLY A 88 18.71 -34.63 34.47
C GLY A 88 19.24 -36.06 34.62
N GLU A 89 18.71 -36.85 33.68
CA GLU A 89 19.05 -38.23 33.32
C GLU A 89 18.40 -39.38 34.09
N ASP A 90 18.00 -40.37 33.28
CA ASP A 90 17.60 -41.75 33.56
C ASP A 90 16.20 -42.04 34.08
N CYS A 91 15.31 -42.23 33.10
CA CYS A 91 14.21 -43.18 33.15
C CYS A 91 14.74 -44.61 33.41
N ALA A 92 14.89 -44.97 34.68
CA ALA A 92 15.12 -46.35 35.11
C ALA A 92 14.33 -46.63 36.39
N ASP A 93 13.01 -46.76 36.26
CA ASP A 93 12.15 -47.71 36.99
C ASP A 93 10.67 -47.33 36.85
N GLY A 94 9.97 -48.00 35.92
CA GLY A 94 8.53 -48.27 35.98
C GLY A 94 7.56 -47.09 36.07
N CYS A 95 7.34 -46.40 34.95
CA CYS A 95 6.04 -45.79 34.63
C CYS A 95 5.34 -46.72 33.62
N GLY A 96 4.10 -47.11 33.91
CA GLY A 96 3.38 -48.14 33.18
C GLY A 96 2.88 -47.72 31.80
N ASP A 97 2.91 -48.70 30.90
CA ASP A 97 2.04 -48.98 29.76
C ASP A 97 0.92 -47.97 29.41
N ASP A 98 0.91 -47.54 28.14
CA ASP A 98 -0.18 -46.94 27.33
C ASP A 98 -0.27 -45.38 27.19
N GLU A 99 0.81 -44.70 26.78
CA GLU A 99 0.73 -43.35 26.17
C GLU A 99 1.46 -43.25 24.81
N GLN A 100 1.54 -44.36 24.05
CA GLN A 100 1.87 -44.33 22.63
C GLN A 100 0.58 -44.67 21.88
N GLY A 101 0.13 -43.79 20.99
CA GLY A 101 -1.14 -43.88 20.26
C GLY A 101 -2.35 -43.29 20.97
N ARG A 102 -2.15 -42.27 21.82
CA ARG A 102 -3.23 -41.50 22.40
C ARG A 102 -3.27 -40.13 21.75
N ASP A 103 -4.27 -39.93 20.91
CA ASP A 103 -4.68 -38.64 20.36
C ASP A 103 -4.94 -37.65 21.50
N ARG A 104 -4.04 -36.68 21.73
CA ARG A 104 -4.13 -35.76 22.87
C ARG A 104 -4.84 -34.44 22.56
N ASP A 105 -4.86 -34.01 21.32
CA ASP A 105 -5.55 -32.80 20.86
C ASP A 105 -6.91 -33.08 20.20
N GLU A 106 -7.25 -34.36 20.03
CA GLU A 106 -8.52 -34.87 19.53
C GLU A 106 -8.77 -34.59 18.03
N ASP A 107 -7.70 -34.54 17.22
CA ASP A 107 -7.75 -34.30 15.77
C ASP A 107 -7.97 -35.58 14.93
N GLY A 108 -7.81 -36.76 15.56
CA GLY A 108 -7.94 -38.07 14.94
C GLY A 108 -6.63 -38.70 14.44
N TRP A 109 -5.50 -38.05 14.65
CA TRP A 109 -4.14 -38.56 14.45
C TRP A 109 -3.47 -38.83 15.80
N THR A 110 -2.38 -39.59 15.75
CA THR A 110 -1.60 -39.93 16.93
C THR A 110 -0.13 -39.99 16.56
N ASP A 111 0.74 -39.90 17.56
CA ASP A 111 2.18 -40.09 17.41
C ASP A 111 2.58 -41.39 16.68
N VAL A 112 1.74 -42.43 16.71
CA VAL A 112 1.97 -43.69 15.98
C VAL A 112 1.40 -43.70 14.56
N ASP A 113 0.47 -42.79 14.24
CA ASP A 113 -0.15 -42.63 12.92
C ASP A 113 0.57 -41.62 12.03
N GLY A 114 1.63 -40.98 12.54
CA GLY A 114 2.50 -40.06 11.79
C GLY A 114 2.36 -38.59 12.20
N ASP A 115 1.60 -38.31 13.25
CA ASP A 115 1.54 -36.99 13.87
C ASP A 115 2.89 -36.64 14.52
N CYS A 116 3.44 -35.49 14.15
CA CYS A 116 4.71 -34.99 14.60
C CYS A 116 4.60 -34.06 15.83
N ASP A 117 3.42 -33.53 16.16
CA ASP A 117 3.11 -32.86 17.43
C ASP A 117 1.66 -33.11 17.90
N ASP A 118 1.45 -34.29 18.50
CA ASP A 118 0.23 -34.82 19.14
C ASP A 118 -0.21 -34.00 20.38
N ARG A 119 -0.26 -32.68 20.23
CA ARG A 119 -0.71 -31.65 21.17
C ARG A 119 -1.25 -30.43 20.43
N ASP A 120 -0.98 -30.31 19.13
CA ASP A 120 -1.46 -29.26 18.26
C ASP A 120 -2.30 -29.86 17.11
N PRO A 121 -3.62 -29.64 17.09
CA PRO A 121 -4.50 -30.21 16.05
C PRO A 121 -4.26 -29.61 14.66
N GLY A 122 -3.35 -28.64 14.52
CA GLY A 122 -2.88 -28.09 13.25
C GLY A 122 -1.67 -28.82 12.65
N ILE A 123 -1.08 -29.80 13.34
CA ILE A 123 0.15 -30.49 12.91
C ILE A 123 -0.14 -31.97 12.78
N HIS A 124 -0.46 -32.45 11.56
CA HIS A 124 -0.70 -33.86 11.30
C HIS A 124 -0.65 -34.19 9.80
N PRO A 125 -0.49 -35.48 9.43
CA PRO A 125 -0.42 -35.87 8.02
C PRO A 125 -1.55 -35.34 7.14
N GLY A 126 -1.16 -34.66 6.06
CA GLY A 126 -2.08 -34.08 5.08
C GLY A 126 -2.71 -32.75 5.46
N GLN A 127 -2.22 -32.08 6.51
CA GLN A 127 -2.45 -30.64 6.67
C GLN A 127 -1.77 -29.86 5.55
N PRO A 128 -2.29 -28.70 5.14
CA PRO A 128 -1.53 -27.75 4.34
C PRO A 128 -0.41 -27.16 5.18
N GLU A 129 0.81 -27.17 4.63
CA GLU A 129 1.94 -26.42 5.17
C GLU A 129 1.58 -24.95 5.34
N ILE A 130 1.96 -24.35 6.47
CA ILE A 130 1.85 -22.93 6.69
C ILE A 130 3.20 -22.28 6.34
N PRO A 131 3.24 -21.36 5.37
CA PRO A 131 4.48 -20.69 4.98
C PRO A 131 5.19 -19.90 6.09
N GLY A 132 6.37 -20.38 6.53
CA GLY A 132 7.37 -19.54 7.21
C GLY A 132 7.41 -19.56 8.74
N ASN A 133 6.73 -20.48 9.43
CA ASN A 133 6.91 -20.72 10.87
C ASN A 133 8.02 -21.72 11.19
N GLY A 134 8.53 -22.43 10.18
CA GLY A 134 9.50 -23.50 10.40
C GLY A 134 8.91 -24.72 11.13
N VAL A 135 7.58 -24.87 11.07
CA VAL A 135 6.84 -26.07 11.48
C VAL A 135 6.47 -26.83 10.22
N ASP A 136 6.54 -28.15 10.30
CA ASP A 136 6.15 -29.10 9.26
C ASP A 136 4.75 -29.57 9.65
N GLU A 137 3.72 -28.90 9.15
CA GLU A 137 2.32 -29.19 9.51
C GLU A 137 1.88 -30.54 8.96
N ASP A 138 2.37 -30.93 7.79
CA ASP A 138 1.94 -32.15 7.12
C ASP A 138 2.78 -33.38 7.50
N CYS A 139 3.78 -33.18 8.35
CA CYS A 139 4.71 -34.17 8.88
C CYS A 139 5.43 -34.98 7.79
N ASP A 140 5.61 -34.43 6.58
CA ASP A 140 6.31 -35.10 5.48
C ASP A 140 7.84 -34.96 5.55
N GLY A 141 8.33 -34.14 6.49
CA GLY A 141 9.75 -33.84 6.70
C GLY A 141 10.25 -32.66 5.87
N SER A 142 9.37 -31.93 5.22
CA SER A 142 9.65 -30.77 4.38
C SER A 142 8.80 -29.60 4.86
N LEU A 143 9.44 -28.45 5.06
CA LEU A 143 8.71 -27.21 5.25
C LEU A 143 8.17 -26.73 3.90
N ALA A 144 7.14 -25.88 3.92
CA ALA A 144 6.71 -25.08 2.77
C ALA A 144 7.90 -24.64 1.88
N SER A 145 7.98 -25.20 0.67
CA SER A 145 9.06 -24.87 -0.28
C SER A 145 8.88 -23.46 -0.83
N GLY A 146 9.99 -22.74 -1.06
CA GLY A 146 9.95 -21.37 -1.61
C GLY A 146 9.81 -20.28 -0.56
N VAL A 147 9.63 -20.63 0.73
CA VAL A 147 9.48 -19.65 1.81
C VAL A 147 10.83 -19.26 2.40
N VAL A 148 11.12 -17.96 2.36
CA VAL A 148 12.29 -17.33 2.98
C VAL A 148 11.82 -16.60 4.24
N THR A 149 12.23 -17.10 5.40
CA THR A 149 11.96 -16.47 6.70
C THR A 149 13.01 -15.42 7.01
N LEU A 150 12.58 -14.18 7.24
CA LEU A 150 13.48 -13.08 7.52
C LEU A 150 13.79 -13.01 9.02
N SER A 151 14.91 -12.40 9.36
CA SER A 151 15.26 -12.04 10.73
C SER A 151 15.52 -10.54 10.84
N ASP A 152 15.56 -10.05 12.07
CA ASP A 152 15.88 -8.66 12.35
C ASP A 152 17.28 -8.21 11.86
N GLY A 153 18.19 -9.17 11.65
CA GLY A 153 19.53 -8.88 11.14
C GLY A 153 19.58 -8.58 9.65
N ASP A 154 18.47 -8.82 8.93
CA ASP A 154 18.43 -8.76 7.48
C ASP A 154 17.84 -7.44 6.95
N ALA A 155 17.45 -6.54 7.84
CA ALA A 155 16.97 -5.22 7.45
C ALA A 155 18.13 -4.36 6.90
N LEU A 156 17.95 -3.82 5.70
CA LEU A 156 18.88 -2.87 5.09
C LEU A 156 18.89 -1.55 5.86
N TRP A 157 17.72 -1.13 6.33
CA TRP A 157 17.56 0.11 7.08
C TRP A 157 16.56 -0.06 8.21
N THR A 158 16.89 0.52 9.36
CA THR A 158 16.06 0.50 10.57
C THR A 158 15.83 1.92 11.04
N GLY A 159 14.57 2.31 11.26
CA GLY A 159 14.29 3.65 11.76
C GLY A 159 14.78 3.88 13.17
N SER A 160 14.86 5.16 13.53
CA SER A 160 15.13 5.55 14.91
C SER A 160 13.87 5.37 15.77
N ALA A 161 14.06 5.06 17.06
CA ALA A 161 13.01 4.87 18.08
C ALA A 161 12.06 6.07 18.32
N SER A 162 12.05 7.06 17.44
CA SER A 162 11.37 8.35 17.57
C SER A 162 9.92 8.35 17.06
N GLY A 163 9.38 7.20 16.64
CA GLY A 163 7.99 7.05 16.17
C GLY A 163 7.75 7.41 14.70
N TYR A 164 8.76 7.27 13.84
CA TYR A 164 8.62 7.42 12.40
C TYR A 164 8.28 6.06 11.78
N ALA A 165 7.17 5.94 11.06
CA ALA A 165 6.74 4.68 10.42
C ALA A 165 7.49 4.46 9.09
N VAL A 166 8.78 4.21 9.17
CA VAL A 166 9.66 4.19 8.00
C VAL A 166 9.50 2.92 7.16
N GLY A 167 9.50 3.02 5.84
CA GLY A 167 9.09 1.93 4.94
C GLY A 167 7.60 2.03 4.58
N TRP A 168 6.98 3.17 4.87
CA TRP A 168 5.64 3.52 4.40
C TRP A 168 5.60 3.61 2.88
N VAL A 169 6.61 4.27 2.31
CA VAL A 169 6.95 4.22 0.90
C VAL A 169 8.45 3.94 0.77
N VAL A 170 8.78 3.04 -0.14
CA VAL A 170 10.13 2.78 -0.62
C VAL A 170 10.13 3.02 -2.12
N ALA A 171 11.19 3.63 -2.63
CA ALA A 171 11.46 3.78 -4.04
C ALA A 171 12.96 3.60 -4.29
N ASN A 172 13.31 2.93 -5.38
CA ASN A 172 14.64 2.95 -5.94
C ASN A 172 14.92 4.38 -6.38
N ALA A 173 16.00 4.96 -5.89
CA ALA A 173 16.38 6.31 -6.24
C ALA A 173 17.46 6.39 -7.31
N GLY A 174 17.88 5.22 -7.83
CA GLY A 174 18.92 5.13 -8.83
C GLY A 174 20.14 5.93 -8.39
N ASP A 175 20.77 6.63 -9.32
CA ASP A 175 21.91 7.50 -9.04
C ASP A 175 21.51 8.94 -8.78
N LEU A 176 21.46 9.31 -7.51
CA LEU A 176 21.20 10.67 -7.08
C LEU A 176 22.45 11.52 -6.89
N VAL A 177 23.68 11.06 -7.20
CA VAL A 177 24.90 11.80 -6.79
C VAL A 177 25.97 11.94 -7.87
N ASP A 178 26.47 10.86 -8.48
CA ASP A 178 27.71 10.95 -9.28
C ASP A 178 27.86 9.98 -10.48
N GLY A 179 26.82 9.23 -10.80
CA GLY A 179 26.73 8.29 -11.92
C GLY A 179 26.93 6.84 -11.51
N THR A 180 27.16 6.55 -10.22
CA THR A 180 27.64 5.21 -9.79
C THR A 180 27.00 4.63 -8.54
N ASP A 181 26.14 5.37 -7.85
CA ASP A 181 25.65 4.99 -6.53
C ASP A 181 24.15 4.72 -6.57
N HIS A 182 23.68 3.52 -6.20
CA HIS A 182 22.24 3.27 -6.08
C HIS A 182 21.75 3.70 -4.69
N ALA A 183 20.76 4.59 -4.67
CA ALA A 183 20.11 5.07 -3.46
C ALA A 183 18.69 4.53 -3.33
N ILE A 184 18.15 4.61 -2.11
CA ILE A 184 16.78 4.22 -1.77
C ILE A 184 16.13 5.41 -1.10
N ALA A 185 15.04 5.87 -1.71
CA ALA A 185 14.18 6.90 -1.16
C ALA A 185 13.14 6.30 -0.22
N VAL A 186 12.98 6.95 0.92
CA VAL A 186 12.20 6.42 2.01
C VAL A 186 11.29 7.48 2.59
N GLY A 187 9.99 7.24 2.47
CA GLY A 187 8.95 8.02 3.10
C GLY A 187 8.65 7.56 4.53
N ALA A 188 8.57 8.50 5.47
CA ALA A 188 8.15 8.23 6.84
C ALA A 188 7.21 9.34 7.35
N PRO A 189 5.91 9.28 7.01
CA PRO A 189 4.94 10.21 7.57
C PRO A 189 4.84 10.00 9.09
N VAL A 190 4.79 11.09 9.85
CA VAL A 190 4.60 11.02 11.30
C VAL A 190 3.13 10.71 11.58
N GLN A 191 2.86 9.59 12.23
CA GLN A 191 1.55 9.37 12.85
C GLN A 191 1.40 10.39 13.99
N PRO A 192 0.29 11.14 14.08
CA PRO A 192 0.00 11.91 15.29
C PRO A 192 -0.31 10.91 16.41
N LEU A 193 0.71 10.35 17.03
CA LEU A 193 0.58 9.79 18.37
C LEU A 193 0.09 10.96 19.22
N GLU A 194 -1.05 10.77 19.89
CA GLU A 194 -1.70 11.77 20.74
C GLU A 194 -0.65 12.49 21.60
N ALA A 195 -0.13 13.61 21.11
CA ALA A 195 0.74 14.46 21.87
C ALA A 195 -0.17 15.08 22.92
N GLU A 196 -0.14 14.51 24.13
CA GLU A 196 -0.67 15.19 25.29
C GLU A 196 -0.05 16.59 25.27
N ASP A 197 -0.91 17.60 25.23
CA ASP A 197 -0.72 19.06 25.33
C ASP A 197 0.47 19.50 26.22
N ASP A 198 1.71 19.20 25.80
CA ASP A 198 2.95 19.47 26.55
C ASP A 198 3.77 20.61 25.91
N GLY A 199 3.31 21.11 24.76
CA GLY A 199 3.95 22.20 24.04
C GLY A 199 5.23 21.80 23.31
N ALA A 200 5.48 20.51 23.09
CA ALA A 200 6.42 20.06 22.08
C ALA A 200 5.87 20.39 20.68
N ALA A 201 6.72 20.91 19.79
CA ALA A 201 6.37 21.02 18.38
C ALA A 201 6.22 19.61 17.80
N ASP A 202 5.19 19.37 16.99
CA ASP A 202 5.05 18.12 16.24
C ASP A 202 6.35 17.88 15.43
N PRO A 203 6.94 16.68 15.48
CA PRO A 203 8.14 16.41 14.70
C PRO A 203 7.77 16.44 13.21
N PRO A 204 8.63 17.03 12.36
CA PRO A 204 8.39 17.06 10.93
C PRO A 204 8.36 15.66 10.31
N GLY A 205 7.57 15.47 9.25
CA GLY A 205 7.74 14.32 8.36
C GLY A 205 9.15 14.29 7.78
N VAL A 206 9.71 13.10 7.58
CA VAL A 206 11.10 12.93 7.11
C VAL A 206 11.08 12.06 5.85
N ALA A 207 11.78 12.53 4.82
CA ALA A 207 12.24 11.67 3.74
C ALA A 207 13.72 11.38 3.96
N ALA A 208 14.06 10.10 4.04
CA ALA A 208 15.44 9.66 4.21
C ALA A 208 15.93 9.01 2.91
N LEU A 209 17.20 9.26 2.59
CA LEU A 209 17.91 8.57 1.53
C LEU A 209 18.92 7.62 2.17
N ALA A 210 18.76 6.33 1.89
CA ALA A 210 19.74 5.31 2.24
C ALA A 210 20.57 4.99 0.99
N CYS A 211 21.90 5.05 1.09
CA CYS A 211 22.79 4.63 0.01
C CYS A 211 23.47 3.31 0.40
N GLY A 212 23.60 2.37 -0.54
CA GLY A 212 24.23 1.08 -0.29
C GLY A 212 25.67 1.21 0.19
N SER A 213 26.09 0.38 1.14
CA SER A 213 27.43 0.43 1.76
C SER A 213 28.54 -0.17 0.89
N GLY A 214 28.74 0.37 -0.31
CA GLY A 214 29.91 0.10 -1.16
C GLY A 214 30.48 1.35 -1.82
N THR A 215 29.73 2.44 -1.74
CA THR A 215 29.94 3.66 -2.50
C THR A 215 30.19 4.85 -1.57
N GLY A 216 30.72 5.94 -2.08
CA GLY A 216 31.31 7.03 -1.29
C GLY A 216 30.36 7.81 -0.37
N CYS A 217 29.07 7.49 -0.33
CA CYS A 217 28.05 8.15 0.47
C CYS A 217 28.14 7.78 1.96
N GLY A 218 29.04 8.47 2.67
CA GLY A 218 29.31 8.26 4.09
C GLY A 218 28.23 8.77 5.08
N VAL A 219 27.04 9.13 4.63
CA VAL A 219 25.93 9.59 5.49
C VAL A 219 24.59 9.36 4.79
N ALA A 220 23.60 8.83 5.52
CA ALA A 220 22.21 8.93 5.12
C ALA A 220 21.87 10.43 4.97
N ALA A 221 21.53 10.88 3.77
CA ALA A 221 21.00 12.21 3.57
C ALA A 221 19.55 12.21 4.04
N THR A 222 19.21 13.06 5.00
CA THR A 222 17.82 13.26 5.43
C THR A 222 17.35 14.60 4.88
N ILE A 223 16.37 14.55 3.97
CA ILE A 223 15.59 15.74 3.64
C ILE A 223 14.60 15.91 4.78
N SER A 224 14.97 16.78 5.72
CA SER A 224 14.11 17.12 6.86
C SER A 224 13.35 18.41 6.57
N TRP A 225 12.05 18.38 6.85
CA TRP A 225 11.20 19.58 6.83
C TRP A 225 11.54 20.39 8.09
N HIS A 226 12.40 21.42 8.01
CA HIS A 226 12.89 22.09 9.23
C HIS A 226 12.50 23.57 9.36
N ASP A 227 11.77 24.21 8.43
CA ASP A 227 11.63 25.67 8.51
C ASP A 227 10.40 26.32 7.83
N VAL A 228 9.23 25.69 7.86
CA VAL A 228 7.98 26.38 7.49
C VAL A 228 7.00 26.35 8.67
N GLN A 229 6.19 27.38 8.85
CA GLN A 229 5.23 27.50 9.96
C GLN A 229 3.89 26.79 9.68
N ASP A 230 3.86 25.90 8.69
CA ASP A 230 2.64 25.31 8.14
C ASP A 230 2.49 23.86 8.58
N SER A 231 1.27 23.41 8.87
CA SER A 231 1.02 22.08 9.44
C SER A 231 1.25 20.95 8.40
N SER A 232 2.49 20.52 8.17
CA SER A 232 2.75 19.30 7.39
C SER A 232 2.49 18.06 8.27
N VAL A 233 1.58 17.18 7.85
CA VAL A 233 1.26 15.94 8.57
C VAL A 233 1.68 14.67 7.82
N LEU A 234 1.96 14.73 6.51
CA LEU A 234 2.25 13.54 5.69
C LEU A 234 3.40 13.74 4.68
N PHE A 235 4.40 14.59 4.96
CA PHE A 235 5.59 14.69 4.11
C PHE A 235 6.31 13.33 4.02
N GLY A 236 6.57 12.87 2.79
CA GLY A 236 7.05 11.50 2.52
C GLY A 236 5.90 10.48 2.40
N TRP A 237 4.66 10.92 2.19
CA TRP A 237 3.55 10.03 1.84
C TRP A 237 3.80 9.30 0.53
N LEU A 238 4.43 9.99 -0.40
CA LEU A 238 4.91 9.49 -1.67
C LEU A 238 6.38 9.87 -1.79
N ALA A 239 7.17 8.94 -2.29
CA ALA A 239 8.51 9.17 -2.76
C ALA A 239 8.66 8.35 -4.03
N ASP A 240 9.25 8.96 -5.05
CA ASP A 240 9.51 8.27 -6.29
C ASP A 240 10.73 8.86 -7.00
N SER A 241 11.49 8.02 -7.67
CA SER A 241 12.85 8.36 -8.10
C SER A 241 13.40 7.32 -9.08
N GLY A 242 14.61 7.54 -9.60
CA GLY A 242 15.17 6.69 -10.66
C GLY A 242 14.87 7.20 -12.08
N TRP A 243 14.53 8.49 -12.20
CA TRP A 243 14.36 9.13 -13.48
C TRP A 243 15.10 10.46 -13.54
N ASP A 244 15.81 10.63 -14.65
CA ASP A 244 16.48 11.86 -15.01
C ASP A 244 15.51 12.80 -15.75
N VAL A 245 14.73 13.56 -14.98
CA VAL A 245 13.63 14.40 -15.50
C VAL A 245 14.19 15.56 -16.34
N ASP A 246 15.41 16.01 -16.04
CA ASP A 246 16.06 17.10 -16.76
C ASP A 246 17.09 16.67 -17.81
N ALA A 247 17.27 15.36 -17.98
CA ALA A 247 18.14 14.71 -18.93
C ALA A 247 19.64 15.06 -18.75
N ASP A 248 20.11 15.28 -17.52
CA ASP A 248 21.49 15.60 -17.18
C ASP A 248 22.38 14.39 -16.86
N GLY A 249 21.78 13.20 -16.79
CA GLY A 249 22.39 11.91 -16.52
C GLY A 249 22.42 11.52 -15.05
N VAL A 250 21.75 12.27 -14.18
CA VAL A 250 21.56 11.98 -12.75
C VAL A 250 20.06 11.84 -12.48
N ASP A 251 19.69 10.87 -11.67
CA ASP A 251 18.29 10.67 -11.32
C ASP A 251 17.81 11.76 -10.36
N ASP A 252 16.54 12.12 -10.51
CA ASP A 252 15.84 13.09 -9.70
C ASP A 252 14.93 12.40 -8.67
N LEU A 253 14.52 13.15 -7.64
CA LEU A 253 13.67 12.65 -6.56
C LEU A 253 12.40 13.48 -6.44
N ALA A 254 11.25 12.82 -6.54
CA ALA A 254 9.95 13.39 -6.25
C ALA A 254 9.50 12.99 -4.84
N ILE A 255 9.02 13.95 -4.04
CA ILE A 255 8.44 13.70 -2.72
C ILE A 255 7.08 14.40 -2.62
N GLY A 256 6.07 13.66 -2.17
CA GLY A 256 4.73 14.17 -1.90
C GLY A 256 4.47 14.42 -0.42
N ASP A 257 3.68 15.46 -0.14
CA ASP A 257 2.97 15.67 1.12
C ASP A 257 1.49 15.84 0.83
N LEU A 258 0.74 14.77 1.07
CA LEU A 258 -0.65 14.64 0.65
C LEU A 258 -1.61 15.63 1.35
N LEU A 259 -1.22 16.15 2.52
CA LEU A 259 -2.06 17.00 3.37
C LEU A 259 -1.38 18.32 3.73
N SER A 260 -0.37 18.73 2.96
CA SER A 260 0.26 20.03 3.14
C SER A 260 -0.78 21.15 2.98
N ASP A 261 -0.80 22.06 3.96
CA ASP A 261 -1.48 23.33 3.84
C ASP A 261 -0.63 24.22 2.92
N GLY A 262 -0.77 24.09 1.61
CA GLY A 262 -0.03 24.90 0.63
C GLY A 262 -0.37 26.40 0.74
N GLU A 263 0.10 27.22 -0.20
CA GLU A 263 -0.11 28.69 -0.15
C GLU A 263 -1.60 29.14 -0.13
N LEU A 264 -2.54 28.25 -0.45
CA LEU A 264 -3.94 28.58 -0.77
C LEU A 264 -5.01 27.97 0.15
N GLY A 265 -4.72 26.97 0.99
CA GLY A 265 -5.77 26.33 1.80
C GLY A 265 -5.39 25.02 2.49
N VAL A 266 -6.29 24.53 3.35
CA VAL A 266 -6.04 23.35 4.20
C VAL A 266 -6.02 22.04 3.39
N GLY A 267 -4.95 21.26 3.56
CA GLY A 267 -4.87 19.87 3.08
C GLY A 267 -4.88 19.64 1.57
N SER A 268 -4.53 20.64 0.75
CA SER A 268 -4.49 20.51 -0.73
C SER A 268 -3.44 19.52 -1.22
N GLY A 269 -2.39 19.33 -0.42
CA GLY A 269 -1.23 18.53 -0.80
C GLY A 269 -0.27 19.28 -1.72
N MET A 270 0.97 18.81 -1.75
CA MET A 270 2.09 19.39 -2.48
C MET A 270 3.02 18.28 -2.97
N LEU A 271 3.65 18.49 -4.13
CA LEU A 271 4.76 17.66 -4.61
C LEU A 271 6.00 18.54 -4.78
N TRP A 272 7.17 18.02 -4.40
CA TRP A 272 8.48 18.64 -4.64
C TRP A 272 9.34 17.71 -5.48
N LEU A 273 9.95 18.27 -6.53
CA LEU A 273 10.97 17.60 -7.33
C LEU A 273 12.33 18.19 -6.99
N PHE A 274 13.24 17.34 -6.55
CA PHE A 274 14.63 17.66 -6.29
C PHE A 274 15.45 17.13 -7.45
N ARG A 275 16.35 17.98 -7.94
CA ARG A 275 17.39 17.49 -8.81
C ARG A 275 18.36 16.62 -8.02
N GLY A 276 19.07 15.71 -8.69
CA GLY A 276 20.18 14.99 -8.09
C GLY A 276 21.21 15.88 -7.35
N ALA A 277 22.23 15.22 -6.78
CA ALA A 277 23.17 15.70 -5.76
C ALA A 277 22.52 16.04 -4.40
N ILE A 278 21.62 15.17 -3.93
CA ILE A 278 20.96 15.32 -2.64
C ILE A 278 21.92 14.91 -1.51
N ASP A 279 22.06 15.78 -0.50
CA ASP A 279 22.93 15.57 0.67
C ASP A 279 22.20 15.89 1.99
N ASP A 280 22.91 15.75 3.12
CA ASP A 280 22.39 16.01 4.47
C ASP A 280 22.11 17.50 4.77
N HIS A 281 22.31 18.38 3.78
CA HIS A 281 21.98 19.80 3.82
C HIS A 281 20.80 20.18 2.92
N THR A 282 20.27 19.23 2.13
CA THR A 282 19.15 19.49 1.22
C THR A 282 17.86 19.74 1.99
N THR A 283 17.19 20.84 1.66
CA THR A 283 15.92 21.28 2.25
C THR A 283 14.85 21.40 1.18
N ILE A 284 13.59 21.50 1.59
CA ILE A 284 12.47 21.73 0.67
C ILE A 284 12.61 22.98 -0.22
N ASN A 285 13.40 23.97 0.21
CA ASN A 285 13.67 25.17 -0.57
C ASN A 285 14.65 24.94 -1.73
N ASP A 286 15.34 23.80 -1.72
CA ASP A 286 16.25 23.37 -2.78
C ASP A 286 15.50 22.59 -3.88
N ALA A 287 14.20 22.34 -3.71
CA ALA A 287 13.35 21.75 -4.73
C ALA A 287 13.36 22.62 -6.00
N TRP A 288 13.61 21.97 -7.13
CA TRP A 288 13.62 22.60 -8.45
C TRP A 288 12.20 22.92 -8.94
N VAL A 289 11.26 22.04 -8.63
CA VAL A 289 9.84 22.19 -8.94
C VAL A 289 9.03 21.99 -7.68
N SER A 290 7.98 22.80 -7.51
CA SER A 290 6.90 22.45 -6.60
C SER A 290 5.57 22.52 -7.33
N VAL A 291 4.75 21.48 -7.17
CA VAL A 291 3.42 21.39 -7.78
C VAL A 291 2.39 21.46 -6.69
N TYR A 292 1.37 22.29 -6.90
CA TYR A 292 0.33 22.56 -5.92
C TYR A 292 -1.06 22.66 -6.55
N GLY A 293 -2.07 22.41 -5.73
CA GLY A 293 -3.48 22.51 -6.09
C GLY A 293 -4.00 23.94 -5.90
N ASN A 294 -5.13 24.26 -6.54
CA ASN A 294 -5.79 25.56 -6.36
C ASN A 294 -6.91 25.51 -5.30
N GLU A 295 -7.23 24.31 -4.80
CA GLU A 295 -8.41 24.01 -3.98
C GLU A 295 -8.03 23.18 -2.74
N ALA A 296 -8.88 23.24 -1.71
CA ALA A 296 -8.64 22.49 -0.48
C ALA A 296 -8.92 21.01 -0.71
N TYR A 297 -8.05 20.14 -0.20
CA TYR A 297 -8.17 18.68 -0.35
C TYR A 297 -8.04 18.16 -1.79
N ASP A 298 -7.23 18.82 -2.63
CA ASP A 298 -6.86 18.35 -3.98
C ASP A 298 -6.08 17.02 -3.97
N TYR A 299 -5.41 16.73 -2.84
CA TYR A 299 -4.59 15.55 -2.63
C TYR A 299 -3.55 15.39 -3.76
N ILE A 300 -2.84 16.47 -4.06
CA ILE A 300 -1.75 16.50 -5.04
C ILE A 300 -0.65 15.52 -4.62
N GLY A 301 -0.08 14.82 -5.60
CA GLY A 301 1.00 13.88 -5.37
C GLY A 301 0.51 12.58 -4.73
N GLY A 302 -0.75 12.19 -5.01
CA GLY A 302 -1.22 10.83 -4.70
C GLY A 302 -0.45 9.75 -5.47
N SER A 303 0.03 10.11 -6.67
CA SER A 303 0.97 9.35 -7.49
C SER A 303 1.75 10.32 -8.40
N VAL A 304 2.98 9.95 -8.74
CA VAL A 304 3.83 10.64 -9.70
C VAL A 304 4.52 9.57 -10.54
N ASP A 305 4.81 9.88 -11.79
CA ASP A 305 5.67 9.05 -12.62
C ASP A 305 6.32 9.89 -13.72
N VAL A 306 7.43 9.40 -14.27
CA VAL A 306 8.16 10.03 -15.36
C VAL A 306 8.20 9.05 -16.53
N VAL A 307 7.57 9.43 -17.64
CA VAL A 307 7.44 8.58 -18.83
C VAL A 307 8.22 9.17 -20.01
N PRO A 308 9.44 8.70 -20.29
CA PRO A 308 10.19 9.10 -21.47
C PRO A 308 9.42 8.79 -22.75
N GLY A 309 9.40 9.70 -23.73
CA GLY A 309 8.76 9.49 -25.02
C GLY A 309 7.23 9.63 -25.07
N LEU A 310 6.54 9.66 -23.92
CA LEU A 310 5.07 9.72 -23.84
C LEU A 310 4.46 10.90 -24.60
N ALA A 311 5.11 12.07 -24.61
CA ALA A 311 4.67 13.25 -25.33
C ALA A 311 5.39 13.43 -26.68
N GLY A 312 5.91 12.33 -27.22
CA GLY A 312 6.67 12.27 -28.46
C GLY A 312 8.17 12.08 -28.27
N VAL A 313 8.86 11.75 -29.36
CA VAL A 313 10.28 11.39 -29.36
C VAL A 313 11.15 12.44 -28.66
N GLY A 314 11.84 12.03 -27.60
CA GLY A 314 12.77 12.86 -26.83
C GLY A 314 12.10 13.69 -25.72
N SER A 315 10.80 13.51 -25.44
CA SER A 315 10.20 14.04 -24.22
C SER A 315 10.62 13.23 -23.00
N VAL A 316 10.66 13.87 -21.84
CA VAL A 316 10.69 13.21 -20.52
C VAL A 316 9.49 13.76 -19.78
N ALA A 317 8.35 13.04 -19.91
CA ALA A 317 7.08 13.57 -19.47
C ALA A 317 6.91 13.35 -17.97
N LEU A 318 6.75 14.42 -17.19
CA LEU A 318 6.41 14.35 -15.77
C LEU A 318 4.89 14.29 -15.63
N CYS A 319 4.39 13.20 -15.06
CA CYS A 319 2.98 12.92 -14.85
C CYS A 319 2.68 12.98 -13.34
N ILE A 320 1.70 13.76 -12.93
CA ILE A 320 1.34 13.95 -11.51
C ILE A 320 -0.17 13.86 -11.36
N SER A 321 -0.63 13.16 -10.34
CA SER A 321 -2.06 13.10 -10.02
C SER A 321 -2.50 14.05 -8.91
N ALA A 322 -3.76 14.47 -9.01
CA ALA A 322 -4.58 15.01 -7.94
C ALA A 322 -5.78 14.07 -7.79
N VAL A 323 -5.78 13.25 -6.76
CA VAL A 323 -6.73 12.12 -6.65
C VAL A 323 -8.15 12.60 -6.31
N HIS A 324 -8.32 13.87 -5.92
CA HIS A 324 -9.60 14.43 -5.53
C HIS A 324 -9.61 15.96 -5.68
N SER A 325 -9.98 16.52 -6.82
CA SER A 325 -10.09 17.98 -6.94
C SER A 325 -11.42 18.48 -6.36
N TYR A 326 -11.46 19.61 -5.62
CA TYR A 326 -12.71 20.17 -5.06
C TYR A 326 -13.12 21.48 -5.72
N GLY A 327 -13.75 21.38 -6.90
CA GLY A 327 -14.15 22.53 -7.71
C GLY A 327 -14.74 23.71 -6.92
N SER A 328 -14.07 24.85 -6.98
CA SER A 328 -14.47 26.20 -6.53
C SER A 328 -15.22 26.30 -5.19
N HIS A 329 -14.51 26.12 -4.07
CA HIS A 329 -14.93 26.56 -2.72
C HIS A 329 -16.28 26.06 -2.15
N ASP A 330 -17.05 25.26 -2.87
CA ASP A 330 -18.30 24.67 -2.38
C ASP A 330 -18.07 23.17 -2.26
N VAL A 331 -17.88 22.68 -1.02
CA VAL A 331 -17.84 21.25 -0.63
C VAL A 331 -19.09 20.44 -1.06
N ALA A 332 -19.96 21.03 -1.85
CA ALA A 332 -21.16 20.48 -2.45
C ALA A 332 -20.97 20.04 -3.93
N ASP A 333 -19.83 20.33 -4.56
CA ASP A 333 -19.52 19.94 -5.95
C ASP A 333 -18.11 19.32 -6.04
N PRO A 334 -17.93 18.07 -5.56
CA PRO A 334 -16.65 17.39 -5.70
C PRO A 334 -16.36 17.17 -7.20
N THR A 335 -15.10 17.26 -7.60
CA THR A 335 -14.69 16.96 -8.98
C THR A 335 -13.92 15.64 -9.03
N PRO A 336 -13.99 14.90 -10.15
CA PRO A 336 -13.18 13.70 -10.34
C PRO A 336 -11.69 14.01 -10.21
N GLY A 337 -10.89 12.98 -9.91
CA GLY A 337 -9.43 13.12 -9.90
C GLY A 337 -8.89 13.53 -11.28
N MET A 338 -7.70 14.11 -11.31
CA MET A 338 -7.03 14.54 -12.55
C MET A 338 -5.55 14.18 -12.57
N ILE A 339 -5.00 14.13 -13.78
CA ILE A 339 -3.59 13.88 -14.07
C ILE A 339 -3.09 15.06 -14.89
N GLY A 340 -2.11 15.79 -14.35
CA GLY A 340 -1.36 16.82 -15.06
C GLY A 340 -0.09 16.24 -15.66
N ILE A 341 0.13 16.45 -16.96
CA ILE A 341 1.31 15.98 -17.68
C ILE A 341 2.09 17.16 -18.27
N TRP A 342 3.37 17.22 -17.95
CA TRP A 342 4.32 18.15 -18.54
C TRP A 342 5.30 17.38 -19.45
N PRO A 343 5.25 17.58 -20.79
CA PRO A 343 6.21 16.98 -21.73
C PRO A 343 7.69 17.28 -21.44
N THR A 344 7.92 18.33 -20.66
CA THR A 344 9.22 18.71 -20.10
C THR A 344 8.93 19.31 -18.74
N ALA A 345 9.65 18.88 -17.71
CA ALA A 345 9.38 19.36 -16.36
C ALA A 345 9.37 20.90 -16.29
N PRO A 346 8.40 21.46 -15.54
CA PRO A 346 8.35 22.89 -15.31
C PRO A 346 9.52 23.34 -14.42
N HIS A 347 9.63 24.64 -14.16
CA HIS A 347 10.61 25.18 -13.23
C HIS A 347 9.94 26.13 -12.25
N GLY A 348 10.27 25.97 -10.96
CA GLY A 348 9.64 26.72 -9.88
C GLY A 348 8.27 26.17 -9.51
N SER A 349 7.47 26.99 -8.85
CA SER A 349 6.15 26.60 -8.36
C SER A 349 5.09 26.72 -9.45
N VAL A 350 4.33 25.65 -9.69
CA VAL A 350 3.28 25.59 -10.71
C VAL A 350 1.98 24.96 -10.18
N LEU A 351 0.86 25.40 -10.73
CA LEU A 351 -0.44 24.79 -10.49
C LEU A 351 -0.62 23.53 -11.34
N ILE A 352 -1.23 22.48 -10.78
CA ILE A 352 -1.57 21.30 -11.58
C ILE A 352 -2.55 21.61 -12.73
N ASP A 353 -3.46 22.56 -12.54
CA ASP A 353 -4.39 23.02 -13.58
C ASP A 353 -3.73 23.77 -14.73
N ASP A 354 -2.47 24.21 -14.54
CA ASP A 354 -1.68 24.83 -15.59
C ASP A 354 -0.89 23.79 -16.40
N ALA A 355 -1.02 22.50 -16.10
CA ALA A 355 -0.41 21.44 -16.89
C ALA A 355 -0.89 21.54 -18.36
N PRO A 356 0.03 21.48 -19.34
CA PRO A 356 -0.31 21.64 -20.76
C PRO A 356 -1.17 20.49 -21.31
N ILE A 357 -1.10 19.32 -20.66
CA ILE A 357 -1.89 18.13 -20.96
C ILE A 357 -2.55 17.69 -19.66
N GLN A 358 -3.85 17.45 -19.71
CA GLN A 358 -4.65 17.03 -18.55
C GLN A 358 -5.56 15.88 -18.93
N TYR A 359 -5.62 14.87 -18.08
CA TYR A 359 -6.63 13.82 -18.13
C TYR A 359 -7.48 13.89 -16.88
N VAL A 360 -8.81 13.91 -17.04
CA VAL A 360 -9.75 14.05 -15.93
C VAL A 360 -10.62 12.81 -15.84
N GLY A 361 -10.78 12.28 -14.63
CA GLY A 361 -11.72 11.20 -14.33
C GLY A 361 -13.16 11.61 -14.60
N SER A 362 -14.05 10.63 -14.61
CA SER A 362 -15.49 10.84 -14.78
C SER A 362 -16.28 10.66 -13.49
N ASP A 363 -15.77 9.83 -12.58
CA ASP A 363 -16.42 9.52 -11.32
C ASP A 363 -15.88 10.42 -10.21
N VAL A 364 -16.79 11.18 -9.61
CA VAL A 364 -16.49 12.20 -8.60
C VAL A 364 -15.90 11.61 -7.31
N PHE A 365 -16.11 10.31 -7.08
CA PHE A 365 -15.48 9.53 -6.00
C PHE A 365 -14.73 8.32 -6.58
N GLY A 366 -14.30 8.42 -7.83
CA GLY A 366 -13.56 7.36 -8.51
C GLY A 366 -12.11 7.28 -8.06
N TYR A 367 -11.55 8.38 -7.54
CA TYR A 367 -10.15 8.48 -7.14
C TYR A 367 -9.17 8.25 -8.30
N ALA A 368 -9.47 8.86 -9.46
CA ALA A 368 -8.62 8.77 -10.65
C ALA A 368 -7.21 9.28 -10.36
N GLY A 369 -6.20 8.53 -10.78
CA GLY A 369 -4.80 8.80 -10.46
C GLY A 369 -4.34 8.21 -9.14
N THR A 370 -5.10 7.32 -8.50
CA THR A 370 -4.61 6.57 -7.31
C THR A 370 -3.36 5.75 -7.65
N ALA A 371 -3.28 5.24 -8.87
CA ALA A 371 -2.09 4.65 -9.46
C ALA A 371 -1.76 5.36 -10.78
N LEU A 372 -0.46 5.54 -11.05
CA LEU A 372 0.07 6.17 -12.24
C LEU A 372 1.39 5.48 -12.57
N THR A 373 1.54 4.97 -13.79
CA THR A 373 2.78 4.33 -14.25
C THR A 373 2.86 4.38 -15.78
N GLY A 374 4.04 4.56 -16.33
CA GLY A 374 4.36 4.37 -17.73
C GLY A 374 4.12 2.91 -18.05
N ALA A 375 3.19 2.64 -18.95
CA ALA A 375 2.74 1.29 -19.25
C ALA A 375 3.69 0.55 -20.21
N GLY A 376 4.69 1.26 -20.76
CA GLY A 376 5.41 0.77 -21.93
C GLY A 376 4.56 0.91 -23.20
N ASP A 377 4.98 0.27 -24.28
CA ASP A 377 4.26 0.32 -25.57
C ASP A 377 3.19 -0.80 -25.64
N VAL A 378 2.05 -0.59 -24.97
CA VAL A 378 1.02 -1.63 -24.83
C VAL A 378 0.08 -1.71 -26.03
N ASP A 379 0.23 -0.86 -27.05
CA ASP A 379 -0.49 -0.94 -28.33
C ASP A 379 0.40 -1.26 -29.55
N GLY A 380 1.72 -1.21 -29.38
CA GLY A 380 2.74 -1.53 -30.38
C GLY A 380 2.95 -0.46 -31.44
N ASP A 381 2.60 0.79 -31.17
CA ASP A 381 2.81 1.89 -32.10
C ASP A 381 4.25 2.45 -32.06
N GLY A 382 5.05 2.01 -31.08
CA GLY A 382 6.43 2.40 -30.84
C GLY A 382 6.57 3.62 -29.94
N VAL A 383 5.49 4.08 -29.30
CA VAL A 383 5.45 5.16 -28.32
C VAL A 383 4.95 4.58 -26.99
N PRO A 384 5.61 4.88 -25.86
CA PRO A 384 5.13 4.39 -24.58
C PRO A 384 3.83 5.08 -24.18
N ASP A 385 2.98 4.30 -23.53
CA ASP A 385 1.68 4.65 -23.02
C ASP A 385 1.74 4.93 -21.51
N LEU A 386 0.65 5.46 -20.97
CA LEU A 386 0.48 5.72 -19.54
C LEU A 386 -0.73 4.95 -19.00
N ALA A 387 -0.55 4.22 -17.90
CA ALA A 387 -1.63 3.58 -17.16
C ALA A 387 -2.07 4.44 -15.97
N VAL A 388 -3.39 4.56 -15.77
CA VAL A 388 -4.01 5.34 -14.70
C VAL A 388 -5.06 4.49 -13.97
N GLY A 389 -4.96 4.42 -12.64
CA GLY A 389 -5.91 3.72 -11.78
C GLY A 389 -7.03 4.61 -11.24
N GLU A 390 -8.28 4.11 -11.25
CA GLU A 390 -9.46 4.72 -10.63
C GLU A 390 -10.26 3.65 -9.85
N PRO A 391 -9.78 3.24 -8.65
CA PRO A 391 -10.35 2.12 -7.90
C PRO A 391 -11.79 2.35 -7.44
N GLY A 392 -12.21 3.61 -7.25
CA GLY A 392 -13.57 3.94 -6.89
C GLY A 392 -14.57 3.90 -8.05
N ALA A 393 -14.10 3.75 -9.29
CA ALA A 393 -14.96 3.84 -10.46
C ALA A 393 -16.00 2.71 -10.53
N GLY A 394 -17.13 2.99 -11.18
CA GLY A 394 -18.05 1.97 -11.64
C GLY A 394 -19.52 2.36 -11.61
N GLN A 395 -20.34 1.58 -12.34
CA GLN A 395 -21.75 1.89 -12.57
C GLN A 395 -22.53 1.99 -11.26
N ASP A 396 -23.31 3.07 -11.12
CA ASP A 396 -24.14 3.34 -9.93
C ASP A 396 -23.34 3.36 -8.60
N GLY A 397 -22.03 3.62 -8.64
CA GLY A 397 -21.16 3.68 -7.46
C GLY A 397 -20.81 2.31 -6.89
N ASN A 398 -20.80 1.27 -7.72
CA ASN A 398 -20.50 -0.09 -7.31
C ASN A 398 -19.01 -0.35 -6.98
N ARG A 399 -18.10 0.59 -7.29
CA ARG A 399 -16.66 0.52 -6.99
C ARG A 399 -15.99 -0.76 -7.49
N ALA A 400 -16.35 -1.19 -8.70
CA ALA A 400 -15.62 -2.29 -9.34
C ALA A 400 -14.18 -1.90 -9.68
N GLY A 401 -13.93 -0.61 -9.86
CA GLY A 401 -12.64 -0.05 -10.21
C GLY A 401 -12.34 -0.14 -11.70
N ARG A 402 -11.40 0.69 -12.16
CA ARG A 402 -10.94 0.77 -13.54
C ARG A 402 -9.44 1.05 -13.60
N ALA A 403 -8.81 0.54 -14.65
CA ALA A 403 -7.56 1.08 -15.16
C ALA A 403 -7.80 1.67 -16.55
N TYR A 404 -7.15 2.79 -16.84
CA TYR A 404 -7.17 3.46 -18.13
C TYR A 404 -5.80 3.34 -18.79
N LEU A 405 -5.76 3.07 -20.09
CA LEU A 405 -4.55 3.15 -20.90
C LEU A 405 -4.65 4.37 -21.79
N VAL A 406 -3.72 5.30 -21.57
CA VAL A 406 -3.59 6.55 -22.29
C VAL A 406 -2.49 6.39 -23.32
N ASP A 407 -2.91 6.28 -24.58
CA ASP A 407 -2.02 6.01 -25.69
C ASP A 407 -1.09 7.21 -25.97
N GLY A 408 0.21 6.94 -26.13
CA GLY A 408 1.17 7.89 -26.64
C GLY A 408 1.03 8.12 -28.16
N PRO A 409 1.59 9.20 -28.73
CA PRO A 409 2.06 10.38 -28.04
C PRO A 409 0.88 11.25 -27.56
N VAL A 410 0.93 11.70 -26.31
CA VAL A 410 -0.09 12.58 -25.74
C VAL A 410 0.00 14.00 -26.30
N GLU A 411 -1.16 14.65 -26.50
CA GLU A 411 -1.26 15.98 -27.12
C GLU A 411 -1.81 17.04 -26.15
N PRO A 412 -1.32 18.31 -26.23
CA PRO A 412 -1.81 19.42 -25.40
C PRO A 412 -3.33 19.58 -25.42
N GLY A 413 -3.94 19.63 -24.23
CA GLY A 413 -5.38 19.69 -24.08
C GLY A 413 -5.88 19.18 -22.74
N VAL A 414 -7.20 19.21 -22.58
CA VAL A 414 -7.90 18.60 -21.46
C VAL A 414 -8.76 17.48 -22.04
N TRP A 415 -8.52 16.27 -21.57
CA TRP A 415 -9.11 15.03 -22.06
C TRP A 415 -9.86 14.32 -20.94
N ALA A 416 -10.86 13.52 -21.30
CA ALA A 416 -11.54 12.66 -20.34
C ALA A 416 -10.88 11.28 -20.37
N LEU A 417 -10.62 10.69 -19.20
CA LEU A 417 -10.14 9.30 -19.10
C LEU A 417 -11.12 8.32 -19.74
N GLU A 418 -12.42 8.61 -19.72
CA GLU A 418 -13.46 7.80 -20.38
C GLU A 418 -13.34 7.72 -21.91
N ASP A 419 -12.57 8.61 -22.53
CA ASP A 419 -12.33 8.58 -23.98
C ASP A 419 -11.10 7.72 -24.35
N THR A 420 -10.45 7.08 -23.37
CA THR A 420 -9.26 6.24 -23.53
C THR A 420 -9.61 4.73 -23.50
N ARG A 421 -8.62 3.84 -23.60
CA ARG A 421 -8.86 2.40 -23.41
C ARG A 421 -9.17 2.13 -21.93
N ILE A 422 -10.24 1.39 -21.66
CA ILE A 422 -10.74 1.15 -20.31
C ILE A 422 -10.69 -0.34 -20.00
N LEU A 423 -10.03 -0.69 -18.90
CA LEU A 423 -9.98 -2.02 -18.33
C LEU A 423 -10.89 -2.04 -17.10
N GLU A 424 -12.09 -2.61 -17.25
CA GLU A 424 -13.11 -2.60 -16.20
C GLU A 424 -12.90 -3.72 -15.17
N GLY A 425 -12.96 -3.37 -13.89
CA GLY A 425 -12.96 -4.33 -12.79
C GLY A 425 -14.15 -5.29 -12.85
N THR A 426 -14.01 -6.44 -12.18
CA THR A 426 -14.89 -7.59 -12.45
C THR A 426 -16.18 -7.58 -11.65
N GLN A 427 -16.12 -7.25 -10.36
CA GLN A 427 -17.25 -7.26 -9.44
C GLN A 427 -17.33 -5.95 -8.62
N PRO A 428 -18.54 -5.59 -8.16
CA PRO A 428 -18.72 -4.48 -7.21
C PRO A 428 -17.84 -4.62 -5.96
N GLY A 429 -17.05 -3.59 -5.68
CA GLY A 429 -16.20 -3.53 -4.51
C GLY A 429 -14.86 -4.21 -4.66
N ASP A 430 -14.47 -4.66 -5.86
CA ASP A 430 -13.12 -5.20 -6.11
C ASP A 430 -12.04 -4.12 -6.06
N GLU A 431 -12.40 -2.87 -6.38
CA GLU A 431 -11.50 -1.71 -6.44
C GLU A 431 -10.27 -1.93 -7.35
N ALA A 432 -10.49 -2.52 -8.53
CA ALA A 432 -9.45 -2.71 -9.54
C ALA A 432 -8.80 -1.39 -9.98
N GLY A 433 -7.51 -1.41 -10.26
CA GLY A 433 -6.72 -0.19 -10.53
C GLY A 433 -6.22 0.48 -9.25
N TRP A 434 -6.24 -0.22 -8.12
CA TRP A 434 -5.65 0.25 -6.86
C TRP A 434 -4.14 0.45 -6.99
N ARG A 435 -3.46 -0.51 -7.63
CA ARG A 435 -2.07 -0.42 -8.10
C ARG A 435 -2.00 -0.98 -9.51
N ILE A 436 -1.08 -0.44 -10.29
CA ILE A 436 -0.75 -0.92 -11.63
C ILE A 436 0.77 -0.97 -11.70
N ALA A 437 1.32 -2.07 -12.22
CA ALA A 437 2.74 -2.21 -12.46
C ALA A 437 3.01 -2.48 -13.95
N PRO A 438 4.05 -1.86 -14.54
CA PRO A 438 4.47 -2.13 -15.91
C PRO A 438 5.27 -3.43 -15.93
N ALA A 439 4.57 -4.54 -16.11
CA ALA A 439 5.11 -5.87 -15.86
C ALA A 439 6.14 -6.32 -16.91
N GLY A 440 6.46 -5.45 -17.89
CA GLY A 440 7.35 -5.72 -19.02
C GLY A 440 6.78 -6.79 -19.96
N ASP A 441 7.57 -7.27 -20.91
CA ASP A 441 7.19 -8.34 -21.84
C ASP A 441 7.36 -9.73 -21.20
N ARG A 442 6.36 -10.19 -20.42
CA ARG A 442 6.41 -11.45 -19.66
C ARG A 442 6.19 -12.69 -20.50
N ASP A 443 5.70 -12.57 -21.73
CA ASP A 443 5.50 -13.71 -22.63
C ASP A 443 6.47 -13.74 -23.83
N GLY A 444 7.32 -12.71 -23.95
CA GLY A 444 8.39 -12.61 -24.94
C GLY A 444 7.88 -12.29 -26.34
N ASP A 445 6.69 -11.69 -26.46
CA ASP A 445 6.06 -11.36 -27.74
C ASP A 445 6.45 -9.97 -28.29
N GLY A 446 7.11 -9.16 -27.45
CA GLY A 446 7.65 -7.84 -27.75
C GLY A 446 6.74 -6.67 -27.41
N TYR A 447 5.63 -6.92 -26.71
CA TYR A 447 4.74 -5.89 -26.17
C TYR A 447 4.87 -5.83 -24.65
N ASP A 448 4.71 -4.64 -24.07
CA ASP A 448 4.73 -4.52 -22.61
C ASP A 448 3.39 -5.00 -22.01
N ASP A 449 3.49 -5.74 -20.90
CA ASP A 449 2.36 -6.28 -20.17
C ASP A 449 2.06 -5.48 -18.90
N LEU A 450 0.88 -5.72 -18.33
CA LEU A 450 0.41 -5.02 -17.14
C LEU A 450 -0.05 -5.97 -16.06
N ALA A 451 0.27 -5.62 -14.81
CA ALA A 451 -0.35 -6.20 -13.63
C ALA A 451 -1.25 -5.15 -12.96
N ILE A 452 -2.52 -5.48 -12.76
CA ILE A 452 -3.54 -4.56 -12.21
C ILE A 452 -4.12 -5.18 -10.95
N ALA A 453 -3.93 -4.51 -9.82
CA ALA A 453 -4.40 -5.01 -8.53
C ALA A 453 -5.82 -4.56 -8.18
N ALA A 454 -6.51 -5.46 -7.49
CA ALA A 454 -7.82 -5.31 -6.89
C ALA A 454 -7.79 -5.95 -5.48
N PRO A 455 -7.16 -5.29 -4.49
CA PRO A 455 -6.73 -5.93 -3.23
C PRO A 455 -7.86 -6.33 -2.29
N ILE A 456 -9.09 -5.92 -2.58
CA ILE A 456 -10.27 -6.23 -1.77
C ILE A 456 -11.29 -7.10 -2.52
N THR A 457 -10.90 -7.73 -3.63
CA THR A 457 -11.76 -8.68 -4.32
C THR A 457 -12.24 -9.76 -3.37
N THR A 458 -13.52 -10.11 -3.52
CA THR A 458 -14.13 -11.13 -2.67
C THR A 458 -14.43 -12.40 -3.46
N ASP A 459 -14.04 -13.55 -2.93
CA ASP A 459 -14.60 -14.84 -3.33
C ASP A 459 -15.42 -15.39 -2.16
N SER A 460 -16.70 -15.65 -2.41
CA SER A 460 -17.60 -16.28 -1.45
C SER A 460 -17.67 -15.58 -0.08
N GLY A 461 -17.38 -14.27 -0.04
CA GLY A 461 -17.38 -13.43 1.15
C GLY A 461 -16.03 -13.30 1.87
N VAL A 462 -14.95 -13.83 1.27
CA VAL A 462 -13.56 -13.76 1.75
C VAL A 462 -12.78 -12.74 0.93
N TYR A 463 -12.10 -11.80 1.58
CA TYR A 463 -11.31 -10.74 0.94
C TYR A 463 -9.90 -11.25 0.59
N LEU A 464 -9.79 -12.09 -0.44
CA LEU A 464 -8.51 -12.68 -0.85
C LEU A 464 -7.60 -11.70 -1.58
N GLY A 465 -8.15 -10.66 -2.22
CA GLY A 465 -7.39 -9.82 -3.15
C GLY A 465 -7.02 -10.55 -4.44
N THR A 466 -6.98 -9.82 -5.56
CA THR A 466 -6.63 -10.36 -6.88
C THR A 466 -5.70 -9.41 -7.62
N VAL A 467 -4.75 -9.96 -8.36
CA VAL A 467 -3.97 -9.25 -9.37
C VAL A 467 -4.28 -9.83 -10.74
N TYR A 468 -4.70 -8.99 -11.67
CA TYR A 468 -4.98 -9.35 -13.06
C TYR A 468 -3.72 -9.08 -13.88
N VAL A 469 -3.20 -10.12 -14.54
CA VAL A 469 -2.10 -9.99 -15.50
C VAL A 469 -2.70 -9.93 -16.90
N VAL A 470 -2.39 -8.86 -17.62
CA VAL A 470 -2.89 -8.57 -18.97
C VAL A 470 -1.68 -8.48 -19.89
N TYR A 471 -1.60 -9.40 -20.85
CA TYR A 471 -0.54 -9.34 -21.86
C TYR A 471 -0.86 -8.33 -22.95
N GLY A 472 0.19 -7.63 -23.38
CA GLY A 472 0.18 -6.79 -24.56
C GLY A 472 0.02 -7.64 -25.84
N PRO A 473 -0.34 -7.01 -26.97
CA PRO A 473 -0.98 -5.71 -27.04
C PRO A 473 -2.41 -5.74 -26.46
N VAL A 474 -2.88 -4.59 -25.95
CA VAL A 474 -4.23 -4.43 -25.39
C VAL A 474 -5.11 -3.59 -26.34
N PRO A 475 -5.55 -4.09 -27.51
CA PRO A 475 -6.04 -3.23 -28.60
C PRO A 475 -7.40 -2.55 -28.35
N GLU A 476 -8.16 -2.97 -27.33
CA GLU A 476 -9.50 -2.45 -27.07
C GLU A 476 -9.85 -2.45 -25.57
N SER A 477 -10.79 -1.59 -25.19
CA SER A 477 -11.41 -1.60 -23.87
C SER A 477 -12.14 -2.92 -23.62
N GLY A 478 -12.19 -3.37 -22.37
CA GLY A 478 -12.86 -4.61 -21.99
C GLY A 478 -12.87 -4.85 -20.49
N ALA A 479 -13.55 -5.91 -20.07
CA ALA A 479 -13.52 -6.34 -18.68
C ALA A 479 -12.22 -7.09 -18.39
N LEU A 480 -11.62 -6.87 -17.23
CA LEU A 480 -10.42 -7.60 -16.79
C LEU A 480 -10.63 -9.11 -16.76
N ALA A 481 -11.86 -9.57 -16.50
CA ALA A 481 -12.21 -11.00 -16.55
C ALA A 481 -12.04 -11.63 -17.95
N ASP A 482 -12.12 -10.83 -19.01
CA ASP A 482 -11.98 -11.28 -20.40
C ASP A 482 -10.58 -10.97 -20.97
N LEU A 483 -9.93 -9.91 -20.48
CA LEU A 483 -8.63 -9.44 -20.96
C LEU A 483 -7.44 -10.06 -20.24
N SER A 484 -7.60 -10.46 -18.97
CA SER A 484 -6.50 -11.06 -18.22
C SER A 484 -6.19 -12.47 -18.73
N VAL A 485 -4.90 -12.72 -18.94
CA VAL A 485 -4.37 -14.05 -19.24
C VAL A 485 -4.19 -14.87 -17.97
N ALA A 486 -3.92 -14.20 -16.86
CA ALA A 486 -3.79 -14.80 -15.54
C ALA A 486 -4.45 -13.95 -14.44
N THR A 487 -4.92 -14.64 -13.42
CA THR A 487 -5.43 -14.06 -12.17
C THR A 487 -4.64 -14.65 -11.02
N LEU A 488 -3.89 -13.81 -10.31
CA LEU A 488 -3.20 -14.17 -9.08
C LEU A 488 -4.13 -13.89 -7.91
N VAL A 489 -4.37 -14.88 -7.05
CA VAL A 489 -5.33 -14.78 -5.94
C VAL A 489 -4.61 -14.97 -4.61
N GLY A 490 -4.86 -14.09 -3.65
CA GLY A 490 -4.34 -14.22 -2.29
C GLY A 490 -4.88 -15.45 -1.57
N GLU A 491 -4.29 -15.75 -0.42
CA GLU A 491 -4.54 -17.02 0.27
C GLU A 491 -5.40 -16.89 1.53
N LEU A 492 -5.35 -15.74 2.21
CA LEU A 492 -6.05 -15.52 3.49
C LEU A 492 -7.07 -14.40 3.42
N ASP A 493 -8.12 -14.51 4.24
CA ASP A 493 -9.14 -13.47 4.38
C ASP A 493 -8.52 -12.16 4.89
N GLY A 494 -8.56 -11.12 4.08
CA GLY A 494 -8.10 -9.79 4.45
C GLY A 494 -6.58 -9.64 4.50
N ASP A 495 -5.81 -10.52 3.84
CA ASP A 495 -4.36 -10.35 3.68
C ASP A 495 -4.00 -9.16 2.77
N HIS A 496 -4.98 -8.69 1.99
CA HIS A 496 -4.90 -7.65 0.96
C HIS A 496 -3.79 -7.92 -0.05
N PHE A 497 -3.72 -9.15 -0.56
CA PHE A 497 -2.87 -9.50 -1.69
C PHE A 497 -3.10 -8.54 -2.87
N GLY A 498 -2.02 -7.91 -3.35
CA GLY A 498 -2.07 -6.88 -4.39
C GLY A 498 -2.13 -5.44 -3.87
N LEU A 499 -2.00 -5.21 -2.55
CA LEU A 499 -1.96 -3.83 -2.02
C LEU A 499 -0.76 -3.04 -2.58
N SER A 500 0.35 -3.74 -2.83
CA SER A 500 1.56 -3.24 -3.48
C SER A 500 1.99 -4.22 -4.58
N LEU A 501 2.61 -3.68 -5.63
CA LEU A 501 3.19 -4.42 -6.74
C LEU A 501 4.58 -3.85 -7.00
N ALA A 502 5.51 -4.68 -7.44
CA ALA A 502 6.82 -4.25 -7.91
C ALA A 502 7.32 -5.17 -9.03
N VAL A 503 8.17 -4.63 -9.90
CA VAL A 503 8.77 -5.36 -11.02
C VAL A 503 10.26 -5.45 -10.76
N PRO A 504 10.75 -6.57 -10.18
CA PRO A 504 12.18 -6.75 -9.93
C PRO A 504 13.05 -6.83 -11.21
N GLY A 505 12.44 -6.87 -12.39
CA GLY A 505 13.12 -7.23 -13.64
C GLY A 505 13.14 -8.76 -13.80
N ASP A 506 14.08 -9.27 -14.56
CA ASP A 506 14.32 -10.71 -14.73
C ASP A 506 15.12 -11.24 -13.53
N TRP A 507 14.41 -11.63 -12.47
CA TRP A 507 14.97 -11.98 -11.17
C TRP A 507 15.62 -13.37 -11.18
N ASP A 508 15.14 -14.29 -12.01
CA ASP A 508 15.67 -15.65 -12.13
C ASP A 508 16.60 -15.87 -13.34
N ASP A 509 16.89 -14.82 -14.12
CA ASP A 509 17.79 -14.79 -15.30
C ASP A 509 17.30 -15.77 -16.39
N ASP A 510 15.98 -15.88 -16.55
CA ASP A 510 15.32 -16.70 -17.57
C ASP A 510 15.06 -15.96 -18.89
N GLY A 511 15.24 -14.64 -18.88
CA GLY A 511 15.04 -13.73 -20.00
C GLY A 511 13.67 -13.07 -20.05
N LEU A 512 12.81 -13.28 -19.06
CA LEU A 512 11.49 -12.67 -18.92
C LEU A 512 11.43 -11.86 -17.62
N PRO A 513 10.69 -10.74 -17.59
CA PRO A 513 10.49 -9.97 -16.38
C PRO A 513 9.58 -10.69 -15.39
N ASP A 514 9.81 -10.45 -14.10
CA ASP A 514 9.13 -11.06 -12.96
C ASP A 514 8.26 -10.06 -12.20
N LEU A 515 7.34 -10.57 -11.38
CA LEU A 515 6.34 -9.77 -10.68
C LEU A 515 6.34 -10.09 -9.19
N ALA A 516 6.52 -9.05 -8.37
CA ALA A 516 6.36 -9.15 -6.93
C ALA A 516 5.00 -8.58 -6.49
N VAL A 517 4.32 -9.28 -5.58
CA VAL A 517 3.01 -8.91 -5.04
C VAL A 517 3.06 -8.89 -3.51
N GLY A 518 2.64 -7.79 -2.89
CA GLY A 518 2.58 -7.66 -1.44
C GLY A 518 1.23 -8.04 -0.85
N ALA A 519 1.24 -8.68 0.31
CA ALA A 519 0.08 -8.92 1.18
C ALA A 519 0.44 -8.52 2.63
N PRO A 520 0.47 -7.22 2.95
CA PRO A 520 0.98 -6.74 4.24
C PRO A 520 0.14 -7.17 5.44
N TYR A 521 -1.10 -7.62 5.22
CA TYR A 521 -1.97 -8.12 6.29
C TYR A 521 -1.99 -9.65 6.36
N TYR A 522 -1.04 -10.32 5.69
CA TYR A 522 -0.84 -11.75 5.84
C TYR A 522 -0.61 -12.13 7.31
N THR A 523 -1.42 -13.06 7.83
CA THR A 523 -1.44 -13.45 9.26
C THR A 523 -1.33 -14.96 9.49
N PRO A 524 -0.22 -15.60 9.14
CA PRO A 524 -0.07 -17.04 9.31
C PRO A 524 0.04 -17.45 10.79
N TYR A 525 0.60 -16.59 11.67
CA TYR A 525 0.98 -16.96 13.05
C TYR A 525 0.60 -15.95 14.16
N GLY A 526 -0.16 -14.90 13.84
CA GLY A 526 -0.38 -13.77 14.74
C GLY A 526 -0.61 -12.47 13.96
N PRO A 527 -0.77 -11.31 14.63
CA PRO A 527 -1.29 -10.12 13.97
C PRO A 527 -0.28 -9.56 12.96
N TYR A 528 -0.52 -9.80 11.67
CA TYR A 528 -0.01 -9.06 10.51
C TYR A 528 1.54 -8.94 10.38
N PRO A 529 2.30 -10.05 10.36
CA PRO A 529 3.69 -9.98 9.87
C PRO A 529 3.80 -9.46 8.44
N GLY A 530 2.83 -9.79 7.58
CA GLY A 530 2.86 -9.43 6.16
C GLY A 530 3.72 -10.38 5.33
N ALA A 531 3.49 -10.39 4.01
CA ALA A 531 4.25 -11.21 3.06
C ALA A 531 4.44 -10.52 1.71
N THR A 532 5.40 -11.03 0.95
CA THR A 532 5.68 -10.68 -0.45
C THR A 532 5.90 -11.96 -1.25
N TYR A 533 5.26 -12.04 -2.41
CA TYR A 533 5.26 -13.19 -3.30
C TYR A 533 5.90 -12.80 -4.62
N VAL A 534 6.83 -13.59 -5.14
CA VAL A 534 7.49 -13.36 -6.43
C VAL A 534 7.07 -14.45 -7.41
N PHE A 535 6.58 -14.03 -8.57
CA PHE A 535 6.15 -14.88 -9.67
C PHE A 535 7.06 -14.67 -10.87
N THR A 536 7.77 -15.72 -11.25
CA THR A 536 8.74 -15.69 -12.34
C THR A 536 8.12 -16.00 -13.70
N GLY A 537 8.62 -15.38 -14.76
CA GLY A 537 8.28 -15.66 -16.15
C GLY A 537 6.78 -15.56 -16.51
N ALA A 538 6.37 -16.32 -17.53
CA ALA A 538 5.00 -16.26 -18.04
C ALA A 538 3.96 -16.84 -17.07
N LEU A 539 2.80 -16.18 -16.96
CA LEU A 539 1.68 -16.55 -16.11
C LEU A 539 0.43 -16.81 -16.96
N GLU A 540 -0.31 -17.87 -16.66
CA GLU A 540 -1.58 -18.19 -17.32
C GLU A 540 -2.60 -18.78 -16.34
N GLY A 541 -3.88 -18.48 -16.56
CA GLY A 541 -4.99 -19.02 -15.79
C GLY A 541 -5.05 -18.50 -14.35
N THR A 542 -5.68 -19.26 -13.46
CA THR A 542 -5.73 -18.89 -12.04
C THR A 542 -4.54 -19.49 -11.31
N VAL A 543 -3.75 -18.63 -10.67
CA VAL A 543 -2.56 -18.95 -9.89
C VAL A 543 -2.80 -18.43 -8.47
N THR A 544 -2.41 -19.21 -7.47
CA THR A 544 -2.59 -18.84 -6.05
C THR A 544 -1.30 -18.26 -5.48
N ALA A 545 -1.39 -17.47 -4.41
CA ALA A 545 -0.22 -16.92 -3.73
C ALA A 545 0.79 -18.00 -3.32
N THR A 546 0.32 -19.20 -2.96
CA THR A 546 1.15 -20.36 -2.62
C THR A 546 1.89 -20.98 -3.80
N ASP A 547 1.52 -20.66 -5.04
CA ASP A 547 2.22 -21.09 -6.26
C ASP A 547 3.39 -20.17 -6.62
N ALA A 548 3.67 -19.13 -5.83
CA ALA A 548 4.78 -18.22 -6.06
C ALA A 548 6.14 -18.93 -5.98
N ASP A 549 7.08 -18.51 -6.81
CA ASP A 549 8.43 -19.08 -6.87
C ASP A 549 9.28 -18.70 -5.66
N ALA A 550 8.99 -17.54 -5.06
CA ALA A 550 9.54 -17.14 -3.77
C ALA A 550 8.49 -16.44 -2.90
N ILE A 551 8.52 -16.72 -1.60
CA ILE A 551 7.64 -16.14 -0.60
C ILE A 551 8.48 -15.59 0.54
N PHE A 552 8.44 -14.29 0.78
CA PHE A 552 9.11 -13.62 1.89
C PHE A 552 8.07 -13.25 2.96
N VAL A 553 8.28 -13.72 4.19
CA VAL A 553 7.35 -13.46 5.31
C VAL A 553 8.01 -12.54 6.34
N GLY A 554 7.32 -11.48 6.74
CA GLY A 554 7.79 -10.52 7.73
C GLY A 554 8.19 -11.21 9.05
N PRO A 555 9.30 -10.80 9.69
CA PRO A 555 9.86 -11.54 10.82
C PRO A 555 9.01 -11.44 12.09
N HIS A 556 8.22 -10.36 12.24
CA HIS A 556 7.55 -10.01 13.49
C HIS A 556 6.10 -9.56 13.25
N ALA A 557 5.26 -9.81 14.25
CA ALA A 557 3.86 -9.48 14.20
C ALA A 557 3.65 -7.95 14.26
N GLY A 558 2.94 -7.42 13.28
CA GLY A 558 2.54 -6.03 13.20
C GLY A 558 3.43 -5.21 12.28
N ASP A 559 4.46 -5.82 11.69
CA ASP A 559 5.44 -5.15 10.83
C ASP A 559 4.82 -4.62 9.53
N LEU A 560 3.76 -5.29 9.04
CA LEU A 560 3.14 -5.07 7.74
C LEU A 560 4.16 -5.16 6.59
N PHE A 561 5.02 -6.20 6.61
CA PHE A 561 5.99 -6.43 5.55
C PHE A 561 5.31 -6.59 4.18
N GLY A 562 5.84 -5.94 3.15
CA GLY A 562 5.20 -5.88 1.83
C GLY A 562 4.21 -4.73 1.68
N PHE A 563 4.19 -3.76 2.61
CA PHE A 563 3.28 -2.60 2.52
C PHE A 563 3.61 -1.69 1.33
N SER A 564 4.89 -1.47 1.08
CA SER A 564 5.42 -0.79 -0.09
C SER A 564 6.58 -1.60 -0.65
N MET A 565 6.74 -1.60 -1.97
CA MET A 565 7.79 -2.34 -2.66
C MET A 565 8.22 -1.58 -3.90
N ASP A 566 9.48 -1.76 -4.28
CA ASP A 566 10.00 -1.33 -5.56
C ASP A 566 11.18 -2.23 -5.99
N GLY A 567 11.45 -2.38 -7.28
CA GLY A 567 12.44 -3.31 -7.81
C GLY A 567 13.10 -2.89 -9.13
N GLY A 568 13.96 -3.75 -9.66
CA GLY A 568 14.58 -3.56 -10.98
C GLY A 568 15.99 -2.94 -10.95
N VAL A 569 16.46 -2.52 -9.78
CA VAL A 569 17.82 -2.00 -9.59
C VAL A 569 18.70 -3.05 -8.93
N ASP A 570 19.85 -3.33 -9.55
CA ASP A 570 20.89 -4.22 -9.02
C ASP A 570 21.68 -3.51 -7.90
N HIS A 571 21.32 -3.75 -6.64
CA HIS A 571 21.94 -3.11 -5.48
C HIS A 571 23.18 -3.86 -4.99
N ASP A 572 23.32 -5.15 -5.28
CA ASP A 572 24.45 -5.97 -4.83
C ASP A 572 25.56 -6.18 -5.88
N GLY A 573 25.32 -5.74 -7.11
CA GLY A 573 26.25 -5.73 -8.23
C GLY A 573 26.42 -7.10 -8.90
N ASP A 574 25.46 -8.01 -8.75
CA ASP A 574 25.51 -9.34 -9.35
C ASP A 574 24.97 -9.41 -10.78
N GLY A 575 24.37 -8.31 -11.26
CA GLY A 575 23.83 -8.14 -12.61
C GLY A 575 22.33 -8.44 -12.73
N VAL A 576 21.65 -8.75 -11.63
CA VAL A 576 20.21 -9.01 -11.56
C VAL A 576 19.53 -7.91 -10.73
N GLY A 577 18.31 -7.53 -11.09
CA GLY A 577 17.57 -6.54 -10.31
C GLY A 577 17.16 -7.07 -8.94
N ASP A 578 17.25 -6.24 -7.91
CA ASP A 578 16.84 -6.57 -6.54
C ASP A 578 15.46 -5.97 -6.21
N LEU A 579 14.92 -6.34 -5.05
CA LEU A 579 13.60 -5.95 -4.57
C LEU A 579 13.72 -5.33 -3.19
N ILE A 580 13.23 -4.10 -3.06
CA ILE A 580 13.17 -3.38 -1.80
C ILE A 580 11.77 -3.54 -1.23
N ILE A 581 11.68 -3.85 0.06
CA ILE A 581 10.41 -4.16 0.73
C ILE A 581 10.30 -3.35 2.02
N GLY A 582 9.22 -2.56 2.14
CA GLY A 582 8.90 -1.78 3.32
C GLY A 582 8.08 -2.54 4.36
N ALA A 583 8.42 -2.33 5.64
CA ALA A 583 7.71 -2.81 6.81
C ALA A 583 7.51 -1.64 7.80
N PRO A 584 6.53 -0.75 7.54
CA PRO A 584 6.42 0.56 8.20
C PRO A 584 6.24 0.50 9.70
N TYR A 585 5.74 -0.61 10.22
CA TYR A 585 5.34 -0.74 11.61
C TYR A 585 6.26 -1.63 12.44
N SER A 586 7.38 -2.07 11.86
CA SER A 586 8.36 -2.85 12.59
C SER A 586 8.81 -2.13 13.86
N ASP A 587 8.74 -2.82 14.99
CA ASP A 587 9.14 -2.31 16.30
C ASP A 587 10.62 -2.59 16.62
N ALA A 588 11.31 -3.23 15.69
CA ALA A 588 12.70 -3.62 15.82
C ALA A 588 13.63 -2.41 15.62
N GLY A 589 13.94 -1.74 16.73
CA GLY A 589 14.62 -0.44 16.80
C GLY A 589 13.97 0.53 17.78
N GLY A 590 12.76 0.21 18.25
CA GLY A 590 11.89 1.03 19.11
C GLY A 590 10.44 0.99 18.64
N ASN A 591 9.50 1.52 19.43
CA ASN A 591 8.06 1.48 19.11
C ASN A 591 7.76 2.13 17.73
N VAL A 592 7.34 1.31 16.75
CA VAL A 592 7.00 1.74 15.37
C VAL A 592 8.14 2.55 14.75
N SER A 593 9.31 1.92 14.62
CA SER A 593 10.48 2.55 13.99
C SER A 593 10.48 2.33 12.48
N GLY A 594 9.84 1.25 12.02
CA GLY A 594 9.77 0.89 10.62
C GLY A 594 11.10 0.38 10.06
N ARG A 595 11.02 -0.42 8.99
CA ARG A 595 12.15 -1.09 8.37
C ARG A 595 12.02 -1.22 6.86
N ILE A 596 13.17 -1.41 6.23
CA ILE A 596 13.31 -1.74 4.81
C ILE A 596 14.22 -2.94 4.67
N TYR A 597 13.80 -3.88 3.83
CA TYR A 597 14.51 -5.10 3.50
C TYR A 597 14.94 -5.06 2.04
N LEU A 598 16.08 -5.66 1.74
CA LEU A 598 16.56 -5.91 0.38
C LEU A 598 16.52 -7.42 0.15
N ALA A 599 15.63 -7.85 -0.74
CA ALA A 599 15.60 -9.22 -1.23
C ALA A 599 16.44 -9.30 -2.52
N THR A 600 17.19 -10.40 -2.64
CA THR A 600 18.01 -10.75 -3.82
C THR A 600 17.70 -12.19 -4.22
N ARG A 601 18.08 -12.63 -5.42
CA ARG A 601 17.88 -14.01 -5.90
C ARG A 601 18.59 -15.08 -5.07
N GLU A 602 19.68 -14.76 -4.36
CA GLU A 602 20.41 -15.69 -3.50
C GLU A 602 19.84 -15.76 -2.06
N GLY A 603 18.66 -15.15 -1.83
CA GLY A 603 18.01 -14.93 -0.54
C GLY A 603 18.21 -13.50 -0.04
N LEU A 604 17.80 -13.20 1.19
CA LEU A 604 18.18 -11.93 1.83
C LEU A 604 19.70 -11.90 2.02
N ARG A 605 20.34 -10.83 1.53
CA ARG A 605 21.74 -10.54 1.85
C ARG A 605 21.89 -9.08 2.20
N TRP A 606 22.41 -8.82 3.39
CA TRP A 606 23.54 -7.88 3.51
C TRP A 606 24.36 -8.18 4.77
N ARG A 607 25.65 -7.84 4.75
CA ARG A 607 26.66 -8.30 5.71
C ARG A 607 27.32 -7.18 6.50
#